data_AF-E4RKY5-F1
#
_entry.id   AF-E4RKY5-F1
#
_cell.length_a   1.000
_cell.length_b   1.000
_cell.length_c   1.000
_cell.angle_alpha   90.00
_cell.angle_beta   90.00
_cell.angle_gamma   90.00
#
_symmetry.space_group_name_H-M   'P 1'
#
loop_
_entity.id
_entity.type
_entity.pdbx_description
1 polymer ?
#
loop_
_entity_poly.entity_id
_entity_poly.type
_entity_poly.pdbx_seq_one_letter_code
_entity_poly.pdbx_strand_id
1 'polypeptide(L)'
;MESLWPEDLNSPKEEYNAPNKVLKEQSEKLMEITNGIIYGDLSKRDILGDLLSHNSKPDFMKKDFNFNYELKGKYLDNYSYRIFSIHYNISIYPLIILLNEEIAYDIGLEDNKISISDFSQFKKILKEIFYSDYLKQVISKMIQLSKE
;
A
#
# COMPACT_ATOMS: atom_id res chain seq x y z
N MET A 1 25.43 18.03 -34.16
CA MET A 1 24.01 18.32 -33.87
C MET A 1 23.92 18.49 -32.37
N GLU A 2 23.35 19.59 -31.90
CA GLU A 2 23.25 19.90 -30.47
C GLU A 2 22.14 19.05 -29.82
N SER A 3 22.34 18.68 -28.55
CA SER A 3 21.31 17.98 -27.77
C SER A 3 20.16 18.93 -27.45
N LEU A 4 18.92 18.49 -27.64
CA LEU A 4 17.72 19.22 -27.22
C LEU A 4 17.23 18.82 -25.81
N TRP A 5 17.92 17.88 -25.16
CA TRP A 5 17.57 17.39 -23.83
C TRP A 5 18.25 18.23 -22.75
N PRO A 6 17.57 18.53 -21.63
CA PRO A 6 18.19 19.19 -20.48
C PRO A 6 19.37 18.37 -19.94
N GLU A 7 20.45 19.04 -19.56
CA GLU A 7 21.65 18.37 -19.02
C GLU A 7 21.45 17.84 -17.58
N ASP A 8 20.42 18.33 -16.88
CA ASP A 8 20.14 18.05 -15.47
C ASP A 8 19.22 16.84 -15.23
N LEU A 9 18.94 16.02 -16.25
CA LEU A 9 18.05 14.85 -16.16
C LEU A 9 18.51 13.81 -15.12
N ASN A 10 19.82 13.74 -14.83
CA ASN A 10 20.38 12.79 -13.87
C ASN A 10 20.31 13.27 -12.41
N SER A 11 19.77 14.47 -12.17
CA SER A 11 19.62 15.03 -10.82
C SER A 11 18.15 15.06 -10.45
N PRO A 12 17.61 14.02 -9.78
CA PRO A 12 16.25 14.07 -9.27
C PRO A 12 16.13 15.28 -8.33
N LYS A 13 15.23 16.22 -8.69
CA LYS A 13 15.12 17.52 -8.02
C LYS A 13 14.52 17.46 -6.61
N GLU A 14 13.98 16.32 -6.19
CA GLU A 14 13.33 16.13 -4.89
C GLU A 14 13.66 14.76 -4.29
N GLU A 15 13.83 14.69 -2.96
CA GLU A 15 13.86 13.44 -2.21
C GLU A 15 12.52 12.71 -2.40
N TYR A 16 12.53 11.75 -3.30
CA TYR A 16 11.34 11.05 -3.78
C TYR A 16 10.81 10.08 -2.71
N ASN A 17 9.82 10.52 -1.93
CA ASN A 17 9.09 9.68 -0.96
C ASN A 17 8.07 8.79 -1.67
N ALA A 18 8.55 7.83 -2.44
CA ALA A 18 7.72 6.89 -3.18
C ALA A 18 6.80 6.09 -2.22
N PRO A 19 5.50 5.93 -2.51
CA PRO A 19 4.56 5.23 -1.61
C PRO A 19 5.04 3.83 -1.22
N ASN A 20 5.61 3.08 -2.15
CA ASN A 20 6.19 1.76 -1.89
C ASN A 20 7.39 1.78 -0.93
N LYS A 21 8.22 2.83 -0.95
CA LYS A 21 9.34 2.99 0.00
C LYS A 21 8.80 3.24 1.41
N VAL A 22 7.85 4.16 1.53
CA VAL A 22 7.18 4.48 2.80
C VAL A 22 6.53 3.24 3.39
N LEU A 23 5.82 2.45 2.58
CA LEU A 23 5.17 1.21 3.05
C LEU A 23 6.18 0.16 3.51
N LYS A 24 7.32 0.02 2.82
CA LYS A 24 8.40 -0.88 3.27
C LYS A 24 8.97 -0.45 4.64
N GLU A 25 9.22 0.83 4.84
CA GLU A 25 9.68 1.35 6.15
C GLU A 25 8.64 1.10 7.26
N GLN A 26 7.34 1.14 6.94
CA GLN A 26 6.29 0.80 7.92
C GLN A 26 6.20 -0.70 8.18
N SER A 27 6.47 -1.55 7.18
CA SER A 27 6.60 -3.01 7.37
C SER A 27 7.71 -3.37 8.35
N GLU A 28 8.87 -2.73 8.21
CA GLU A 28 10.03 -2.93 9.11
C GLU A 28 9.66 -2.55 10.55
N LYS A 29 9.04 -1.38 10.75
CA LYS A 29 8.56 -0.95 12.06
C LYS A 29 7.53 -1.92 12.65
N LEU A 30 6.60 -2.43 11.85
CA LEU A 30 5.62 -3.40 12.32
C LEU A 30 6.31 -4.70 12.79
N MET A 31 7.32 -5.15 12.04
CA MET A 31 8.11 -6.31 12.41
C MET A 31 8.83 -6.09 13.74
N GLU A 32 9.44 -4.92 13.95
CA GLU A 32 10.09 -4.56 15.21
C GLU A 32 9.12 -4.59 16.40
N ILE A 33 7.99 -3.87 16.30
CA ILE A 33 7.03 -3.75 17.43
C ILE A 33 6.29 -5.06 17.74
N THR A 34 6.24 -5.99 16.80
CA THR A 34 5.65 -7.33 17.00
C THR A 34 6.69 -8.42 17.23
N ASN A 35 7.95 -8.05 17.47
CA ASN A 35 9.07 -8.98 17.68
C ASN A 35 9.21 -10.04 16.57
N GLY A 36 8.95 -9.63 15.33
CA GLY A 36 9.06 -10.47 14.13
C GLY A 36 7.91 -11.46 13.94
N ILE A 37 6.83 -11.37 14.73
CA ILE A 37 5.67 -12.26 14.59
C ILE A 37 4.83 -11.88 13.37
N ILE A 38 4.55 -10.58 13.21
CA ILE A 38 3.74 -10.04 12.12
C ILE A 38 4.59 -9.06 11.31
N TYR A 39 4.43 -9.06 10.00
CA TYR A 39 5.09 -8.11 9.12
C TYR A 39 4.17 -7.68 7.98
N GLY A 40 4.41 -6.47 7.47
CA GLY A 40 3.76 -5.97 6.27
C GLY A 40 4.49 -6.50 5.03
N ASP A 41 3.75 -7.03 4.06
CA ASP A 41 4.26 -7.44 2.76
C ASP A 41 3.69 -6.55 1.67
N LEU A 42 4.57 -6.09 0.77
CA LEU A 42 4.18 -5.28 -0.39
C LEU A 42 4.38 -6.10 -1.66
N SER A 43 3.29 -6.71 -2.13
CA SER A 43 3.31 -7.54 -3.33
C SER A 43 2.84 -6.74 -4.54
N LYS A 44 3.61 -6.81 -5.63
CA LYS A 44 3.15 -6.28 -6.92
C LYS A 44 1.99 -7.17 -7.38
N ARG A 45 0.86 -6.58 -7.77
CA ARG A 45 -0.21 -7.37 -8.35
C ARG A 45 0.25 -7.89 -9.71
N ASP A 46 0.18 -9.20 -9.91
CA ASP A 46 0.72 -9.84 -11.10
C ASP A 46 -0.11 -9.43 -12.33
N ILE A 47 0.53 -8.69 -13.23
CA ILE A 47 -0.12 -8.04 -14.39
C ILE A 47 -0.56 -9.09 -15.42
N LEU A 48 -0.01 -10.31 -15.38
CA LEU A 48 -0.25 -11.34 -16.39
C LEU A 48 -1.68 -11.91 -16.35
N GLY A 49 -2.24 -12.16 -15.16
CA GLY A 49 -3.67 -12.54 -15.03
C GLY A 49 -4.63 -11.40 -15.35
N ASP A 50 -4.08 -10.19 -15.33
CA ASP A 50 -4.76 -8.91 -15.38
C ASP A 50 -4.76 -8.29 -16.81
N LEU A 51 -3.90 -8.79 -17.71
CA LEU A 51 -3.78 -8.44 -19.13
C LEU A 51 -4.93 -9.02 -19.97
N LEU A 52 -5.46 -10.18 -19.57
CA LEU A 52 -6.58 -10.84 -20.25
C LEU A 52 -7.93 -10.12 -20.04
N SER A 53 -8.00 -9.10 -19.18
CA SER A 53 -9.24 -8.39 -18.80
C SER A 53 -9.20 -6.86 -18.95
N HIS A 54 -8.23 -6.29 -19.69
CA HIS A 54 -8.01 -4.84 -19.72
C HIS A 54 -9.25 -3.98 -20.08
N ASN A 55 -10.20 -4.55 -20.83
CA ASN A 55 -11.42 -3.84 -21.25
C ASN A 55 -12.54 -3.81 -20.20
N SER A 56 -12.44 -4.58 -19.11
CA SER A 56 -13.47 -4.67 -18.05
C SER A 56 -13.02 -4.12 -16.70
N LYS A 57 -11.79 -3.62 -16.59
CA LYS A 57 -11.28 -3.09 -15.32
C LYS A 57 -11.71 -1.64 -15.07
N PRO A 58 -11.98 -1.28 -13.80
CA PRO A 58 -12.10 0.11 -13.39
C PRO A 58 -10.85 0.92 -13.76
N ASP A 59 -11.02 2.19 -14.16
CA ASP A 59 -9.92 3.02 -14.67
C ASP A 59 -8.73 3.17 -13.72
N PHE A 60 -8.96 3.16 -12.41
CA PHE A 60 -7.88 3.26 -11.43
C PHE A 60 -6.98 2.00 -11.39
N MET A 61 -7.47 0.84 -11.84
CA MET A 61 -6.66 -0.40 -11.94
C MET A 61 -5.87 -0.48 -13.25
N LYS A 62 -6.06 0.47 -14.17
CA LYS A 62 -5.26 0.59 -15.41
C LYS A 62 -3.97 1.38 -15.19
N LYS A 63 -3.69 1.78 -13.96
CA LYS A 63 -2.47 2.52 -13.61
C LYS A 63 -1.23 1.60 -13.68
N ASP A 64 -0.06 2.18 -13.96
CA ASP A 64 1.17 1.41 -14.21
C ASP A 64 1.67 0.65 -12.97
N PHE A 65 1.47 1.23 -11.79
CA PHE A 65 1.94 0.72 -10.52
C PHE A 65 0.78 0.30 -9.65
N ASN A 66 0.67 -1.01 -9.40
CA ASN A 66 -0.38 -1.62 -8.58
C ASN A 66 0.27 -2.53 -7.53
N PHE A 67 0.06 -2.23 -6.25
CA PHE A 67 0.60 -3.01 -5.15
C PHE A 67 -0.49 -3.34 -4.13
N ASN A 68 -0.47 -4.54 -3.58
CA ASN A 68 -1.22 -4.87 -2.38
C ASN A 68 -0.30 -4.68 -1.16
N TYR A 69 -0.86 -4.15 -0.07
CA TYR A 69 -0.21 -4.11 1.23
C TYR A 69 -0.96 -5.04 2.18
N GLU A 70 -0.28 -6.09 2.61
CA GLU A 70 -0.87 -7.22 3.35
C GLU A 70 -0.13 -7.47 4.65
N LEU A 71 -0.83 -7.93 5.68
CA LEU A 71 -0.22 -8.51 6.87
C LEU A 71 0.07 -9.98 6.63
N LYS A 72 1.25 -10.42 7.04
CA LYS A 72 1.63 -11.83 7.07
C LYS A 72 2.17 -12.18 8.46
N GLY A 73 1.89 -13.40 8.89
CA GLY A 73 2.45 -13.98 10.11
C GLY A 73 3.64 -14.87 9.77
N LYS A 74 4.69 -14.83 10.58
CA LYS A 74 5.87 -15.70 10.42
C LYS A 74 5.53 -17.19 10.49
N TYR A 75 4.51 -17.54 11.27
CA TYR A 75 4.08 -18.92 11.52
C TYR A 75 2.70 -19.23 10.91
N LEU A 76 2.10 -18.28 10.19
CA LEU A 76 0.80 -18.44 9.55
C LEU A 76 1.00 -18.72 8.06
N ASP A 77 1.44 -19.94 7.75
CA ASP A 77 1.69 -20.35 6.37
C ASP A 77 0.42 -20.20 5.52
N ASN A 78 0.56 -19.51 4.37
CA ASN A 78 -0.50 -19.24 3.40
C ASN A 78 -1.63 -18.30 3.84
N TYR A 79 -1.59 -17.72 5.05
CA TYR A 79 -2.54 -16.68 5.45
C TYR A 79 -1.93 -15.29 5.25
N SER A 80 -2.61 -14.44 4.49
CA SER A 80 -2.37 -13.01 4.48
C SER A 80 -3.67 -12.23 4.65
N TYR A 81 -3.56 -11.08 5.28
CA TYR A 81 -4.68 -10.15 5.44
C TYR A 81 -4.40 -8.87 4.67
N ARG A 82 -5.14 -8.63 3.58
CA ARG A 82 -4.98 -7.40 2.78
C ARG A 82 -5.58 -6.20 3.50
N ILE A 83 -4.71 -5.25 3.86
CA ILE A 83 -5.13 -3.97 4.45
C ILE A 83 -5.68 -3.07 3.34
N PHE A 84 -4.90 -2.84 2.28
CA PHE A 84 -5.32 -2.04 1.12
C PHE A 84 -4.52 -2.39 -0.14
N SER A 85 -4.92 -1.85 -1.28
CA SER A 85 -4.08 -1.75 -2.47
C SER A 85 -3.88 -0.30 -2.88
N ILE A 86 -2.70 -0.02 -3.44
CA ILE A 86 -2.35 1.31 -3.97
C ILE A 86 -2.17 1.26 -5.49
N HIS A 87 -2.63 2.31 -6.16
CA HIS A 87 -2.64 2.42 -7.62
C HIS A 87 -2.17 3.81 -8.06
N TYR A 88 -1.08 3.88 -8.82
CA TYR A 88 -0.50 5.14 -9.30
C TYR A 88 0.24 4.99 -10.65
N ASN A 89 0.45 6.11 -11.34
CA ASN A 89 1.30 6.19 -12.55
C ASN A 89 2.67 6.74 -12.18
N ILE A 90 3.57 6.94 -13.15
CA ILE A 90 4.92 7.47 -12.89
C ILE A 90 4.94 8.80 -12.10
N SER A 91 3.91 9.63 -12.26
CA SER A 91 3.72 10.88 -11.51
C SER A 91 3.36 10.69 -10.02
N ILE A 92 3.12 9.46 -9.56
CA ILE A 92 2.56 9.04 -8.26
C ILE A 92 1.15 9.59 -8.00
N TYR A 93 1.02 10.91 -7.93
CA TYR A 93 -0.24 11.55 -7.58
C TYR A 93 -1.04 11.90 -8.85
N PRO A 94 -2.37 11.74 -8.85
CA PRO A 94 -3.17 11.20 -7.74
C PRO A 94 -2.97 9.69 -7.55
N LEU A 95 -2.73 9.32 -6.29
CA LEU A 95 -2.61 7.95 -5.80
C LEU A 95 -4.00 7.48 -5.37
N ILE A 96 -4.41 6.30 -5.80
CA ILE A 96 -5.67 5.70 -5.36
C ILE A 96 -5.37 4.61 -4.35
N ILE A 97 -6.05 4.65 -3.20
CA ILE A 97 -6.05 3.58 -2.20
C ILE A 97 -7.41 2.88 -2.27
N LEU A 98 -7.41 1.56 -2.43
CA LEU A 98 -8.57 0.72 -2.14
C LEU A 98 -8.36 0.03 -0.80
N LEU A 99 -9.05 0.52 0.22
CA LEU A 99 -8.97 0.06 1.59
C LEU A 99 -9.87 -1.17 1.81
N ASN A 100 -9.55 -1.97 2.81
CA ASN A 100 -10.47 -2.98 3.31
C ASN A 100 -11.72 -2.29 3.92
N GLU A 101 -12.91 -2.78 3.59
CA GLU A 101 -14.18 -2.15 3.97
C GLU A 101 -14.36 -2.01 5.48
N GLU A 102 -13.96 -3.02 6.25
CA GLU A 102 -14.06 -2.98 7.72
C GLU A 102 -13.15 -1.92 8.32
N ILE A 103 -11.95 -1.73 7.75
CA ILE A 103 -11.04 -0.66 8.17
C ILE A 103 -11.61 0.70 7.76
N ALA A 104 -12.14 0.82 6.55
CA ALA A 104 -12.75 2.07 6.06
C ALA A 104 -13.90 2.50 6.96
N TYR A 105 -14.78 1.57 7.33
CA TYR A 105 -15.87 1.79 8.28
C TYR A 105 -15.35 2.23 9.66
N ASP A 106 -14.34 1.53 10.19
CA ASP A 106 -13.76 1.84 11.50
C ASP A 106 -13.16 3.25 11.60
N ILE A 107 -12.57 3.76 10.50
CA ILE A 107 -12.05 5.13 10.44
C ILE A 107 -13.08 6.16 9.95
N GLY A 108 -14.35 5.77 9.81
CA GLY A 108 -15.46 6.67 9.51
C GLY A 108 -15.56 7.12 8.05
N LEU A 109 -15.04 6.33 7.10
CA LEU A 109 -15.19 6.59 5.67
C LEU A 109 -16.49 5.99 5.12
N GLU A 110 -17.12 6.73 4.20
CA GLU A 110 -18.33 6.27 3.49
C GLU A 110 -18.02 5.29 2.35
N ASP A 111 -16.82 5.38 1.78
CA ASP A 111 -16.32 4.53 0.68
C ASP A 111 -14.92 4.01 1.03
N ASN A 112 -14.59 2.80 0.56
CA ASN A 112 -13.28 2.20 0.72
C ASN A 112 -12.26 2.69 -0.33
N LYS A 113 -12.70 3.47 -1.32
CA LYS A 113 -11.84 4.08 -2.33
C LYS A 113 -11.47 5.52 -1.98
N ILE A 114 -10.17 5.80 -1.87
CA ILE A 114 -9.65 7.09 -1.46
C ILE A 114 -8.71 7.63 -2.53
N SER A 115 -8.90 8.89 -2.95
CA SER A 115 -7.96 9.59 -3.83
C SER A 115 -7.07 10.50 -3.01
N ILE A 116 -5.76 10.31 -3.16
CA ILE A 116 -4.72 11.02 -2.43
C ILE A 116 -3.97 11.92 -3.40
N SER A 117 -3.92 13.21 -3.09
CA SER A 117 -3.36 14.22 -4.01
C SER A 117 -1.89 14.54 -3.76
N ASP A 118 -1.38 14.23 -2.57
CA ASP A 118 -0.02 14.55 -2.16
C ASP A 118 0.48 13.67 -1.00
N PHE A 119 1.76 13.80 -0.67
CA PHE A 119 2.40 13.01 0.38
C PHE A 119 1.88 13.32 1.80
N SER A 120 1.46 14.55 2.07
CA SER A 120 0.90 14.93 3.38
C SER A 120 -0.41 14.19 3.63
N GLN A 121 -1.29 14.16 2.62
CA GLN A 121 -2.53 13.39 2.65
C GLN A 121 -2.25 11.89 2.75
N PHE A 122 -1.27 11.37 2.01
CA PHE A 122 -0.87 9.97 2.09
C PHE A 122 -0.44 9.57 3.52
N LYS A 123 0.40 10.39 4.14
CA LYS A 123 0.86 10.15 5.52
C LYS A 123 -0.29 10.21 6.52
N LYS A 124 -1.21 11.18 6.36
CA LYS A 124 -2.39 11.31 7.22
C LYS A 124 -3.27 10.05 7.14
N ILE A 125 -3.62 9.61 5.93
CA ILE A 125 -4.49 8.44 5.78
C ILE A 125 -3.84 7.15 6.27
N LEU A 126 -2.53 6.96 6.04
CA LEU A 126 -1.81 5.80 6.58
C LEU A 126 -1.86 5.77 8.11
N LYS A 127 -1.74 6.93 8.76
CA LYS A 127 -1.84 7.02 10.21
C LYS A 127 -3.24 6.60 10.68
N GLU A 128 -4.30 7.08 10.04
CA GLU A 128 -5.68 6.71 10.37
C GLU A 128 -5.89 5.19 10.20
N ILE A 129 -5.48 4.63 9.06
CA ILE A 129 -5.54 3.18 8.77
C ILE A 129 -4.79 2.36 9.84
N PHE A 130 -3.54 2.72 10.15
CA PHE A 130 -2.71 1.94 11.08
C PHE A 130 -3.10 2.11 12.55
N TYR A 131 -3.81 3.19 12.89
CA TYR A 131 -4.34 3.43 14.24
C TYR A 131 -5.78 2.97 14.40
N SER A 132 -6.41 2.44 13.35
CA SER A 132 -7.76 1.86 13.41
C SER A 132 -7.82 0.73 14.45
N ASP A 133 -8.91 0.69 15.20
CA ASP A 133 -9.14 -0.32 16.22
C ASP A 133 -9.40 -1.68 15.60
N TYR A 134 -10.04 -1.71 14.42
CA TYR A 134 -10.23 -2.93 13.66
C TYR A 134 -8.88 -3.58 13.27
N LEU A 135 -7.92 -2.80 12.73
CA LEU A 135 -6.63 -3.36 12.34
C LEU A 135 -5.82 -3.85 13.55
N LYS A 136 -5.87 -3.14 14.69
CA LYS A 136 -5.25 -3.62 15.94
C LYS A 136 -5.83 -4.97 16.37
N GLN A 137 -7.14 -5.15 16.27
CA GLN A 137 -7.80 -6.43 16.57
C GLN A 137 -7.35 -7.54 15.62
N VAL A 138 -7.24 -7.26 14.32
CA VAL A 138 -6.71 -8.23 13.33
C VAL A 138 -5.29 -8.65 13.69
N ILE A 139 -4.40 -7.69 13.94
CA ILE A 139 -3.01 -7.96 14.34
C ILE A 139 -2.97 -8.80 15.62
N SER A 140 -3.78 -8.45 16.62
CA SER A 140 -3.86 -9.21 17.89
C SER A 140 -4.27 -10.66 17.67
N LYS A 141 -5.29 -10.91 16.84
CA LYS A 141 -5.75 -12.25 16.47
C LYS A 141 -4.68 -13.02 15.72
N MET A 142 -4.01 -12.40 14.75
CA MET A 142 -2.91 -13.04 14.03
C MET A 142 -1.75 -13.41 14.96
N ILE A 143 -1.42 -12.57 15.95
CA ILE A 143 -0.40 -12.88 16.97
C ILE A 143 -0.83 -14.07 17.83
N GLN A 144 -2.11 -14.16 18.22
CA GLN A 144 -2.62 -15.30 18.99
C GLN A 144 -2.51 -16.60 18.20
N LEU A 145 -2.98 -16.60 16.94
CA LEU A 145 -2.88 -17.76 16.04
C LEU A 145 -1.43 -18.17 15.75
N SER A 146 -0.49 -17.22 15.80
CA SER A 146 0.94 -17.50 15.58
C SER A 146 1.63 -18.16 16.78
N LYS A 147 0.95 -18.27 17.93
CA LYS A 147 1.49 -18.85 19.18
C LYS A 147 0.93 -20.25 19.47
N GLU A 148 -0.09 -20.68 18.74
CA GLU A 148 -0.63 -22.05 18.78
C GLU A 148 0.28 -23.00 17.99
#